data_AF-A0A1S3ZB26-F1
#
_entry.id   AF-A0A1S3ZB26-F1
#
_cell.length_a   1.000
_cell.length_b   1.000
_cell.length_c   1.000
_cell.angle_alpha   90.00
_cell.angle_beta   90.00
_cell.angle_gamma   90.00
#
_symmetry.space_group_name_H-M   'P 1'
#
loop_
_entity.id
_entity.type
_entity.pdbx_description
1 polymer ?
#
loop_
_entity_poly.entity_id
_entity_poly.type
_entity_poly.pdbx_seq_one_letter_code
_entity_poly.pdbx_strand_id
1 'polypeptide(L)'
;MASMIESAWTYLITNFSDFQLACLGSFFLHESVFFLSGLPFILLERAGWLSKYKIQTKNNSPAAQEKCITRLLLYHFCVNLPLMMASYPVFRLMGMRSTLPLPSWKVISTQVFFYFILEDFVFYWGHRILHTKWLYKHVHSVHHEYATPFGLTSEYAHPAEILFLGFATIVGPAITGPHLITLWLWMVLRVLETVEAHCGYHFPWSLSNFLPLYGGADFHDYHHRLLYTKSGNYSSTFVYMDWLFGTDKGYRRLKELKNDACEIEGKEM
;
A
#
# COMPACT_ATOMS: atom_id res chain seq x y z
N MET A 1 7.70 -12.94 -34.29
CA MET A 1 8.33 -11.65 -33.94
C MET A 1 8.07 -11.47 -32.45
N ALA A 2 9.11 -11.29 -31.63
CA ALA A 2 8.91 -11.10 -30.19
C ALA A 2 8.11 -9.82 -29.95
N SER A 3 7.20 -9.84 -28.97
CA SER A 3 6.49 -8.63 -28.56
C SER A 3 7.46 -7.56 -28.02
N MET A 4 7.01 -6.30 -27.93
CA MET A 4 7.81 -5.23 -27.31
C MET A 4 8.22 -5.59 -25.87
N ILE A 5 7.29 -6.20 -25.12
CA ILE A 5 7.52 -6.64 -23.73
C ILE A 5 8.57 -7.76 -23.70
N GLU A 6 8.46 -8.76 -24.58
CA GLU A 6 9.46 -9.84 -24.64
C GLU A 6 10.84 -9.31 -25.08
N SER A 7 10.88 -8.34 -25.99
CA SER A 7 12.13 -7.72 -26.44
C SER A 7 12.80 -6.94 -25.31
N ALA A 8 12.03 -6.15 -24.56
CA ALA A 8 12.52 -5.43 -23.38
C ALA A 8 12.97 -6.40 -22.28
N TRP A 9 12.20 -7.46 -22.04
CA TRP A 9 12.57 -8.47 -21.05
C TRP A 9 13.83 -9.25 -21.45
N THR A 10 13.96 -9.60 -22.73
CA THR A 10 15.17 -10.23 -23.29
C THR A 10 16.39 -9.35 -23.06
N TYR A 11 16.27 -8.04 -23.29
CA TYR A 11 17.33 -7.09 -23.00
C TYR A 11 17.73 -7.13 -21.51
N LEU A 12 16.75 -7.11 -20.60
CA LEU A 12 17.01 -7.16 -19.15
C LEU A 12 17.77 -8.43 -18.74
N ILE A 13 17.26 -9.61 -19.11
CA ILE A 13 17.86 -10.90 -18.69
C ILE A 13 19.20 -11.19 -19.37
N THR A 14 19.52 -10.50 -20.48
CA THR A 14 20.81 -10.64 -21.18
C THR A 14 21.87 -9.70 -20.60
N ASN A 15 21.47 -8.55 -20.06
CA ASN A 15 22.40 -7.51 -19.58
C ASN A 15 22.57 -7.48 -18.04
N PHE A 16 21.67 -8.12 -17.30
CA PHE A 16 21.69 -8.12 -15.83
C PHE A 16 21.53 -9.53 -15.29
N SER A 17 22.22 -9.81 -14.17
CA SER A 17 22.04 -11.06 -13.44
C SER A 17 20.67 -11.14 -12.75
N ASP A 18 20.21 -12.36 -12.48
CA ASP A 18 18.99 -12.59 -11.69
C ASP A 18 19.02 -11.87 -10.34
N PHE A 19 20.18 -11.80 -9.70
CA PHE A 19 20.35 -11.09 -8.43
C PHE A 19 20.14 -9.58 -8.61
N GLN A 20 20.75 -8.97 -9.63
CA GLN A 20 20.59 -7.55 -9.92
C GLN A 20 19.14 -7.21 -10.25
N LEU A 21 18.47 -8.02 -11.08
CA LEU A 21 17.07 -7.80 -11.43
C LEU A 21 16.15 -7.96 -10.21
N ALA A 22 16.31 -9.05 -9.46
CA ALA A 22 15.44 -9.35 -8.33
C ALA A 22 15.63 -8.39 -7.14
N CYS A 23 16.83 -7.84 -6.94
CA CYS A 23 17.12 -6.93 -5.83
C CYS A 23 17.12 -5.47 -6.28
N LEU A 24 18.07 -5.06 -7.13
CA LEU A 24 18.25 -3.66 -7.52
C LEU A 24 17.14 -3.21 -8.48
N GLY A 25 16.77 -4.05 -9.46
CA GLY A 25 15.68 -3.77 -10.38
C GLY A 25 14.35 -3.60 -9.65
N SER A 26 14.04 -4.52 -8.74
CA SER A 26 12.87 -4.42 -7.86
C SER A 26 12.91 -3.17 -6.97
N PHE A 27 14.06 -2.85 -6.38
CA PHE A 27 14.21 -1.65 -5.55
C PHE A 27 13.97 -0.37 -6.36
N PHE A 28 14.61 -0.21 -7.52
CA PHE A 28 14.38 0.98 -8.35
C PHE A 28 12.96 1.07 -8.87
N LEU A 29 12.33 -0.06 -9.21
CA LEU A 29 10.92 -0.10 -9.59
C LEU A 29 10.04 0.37 -8.43
N HIS A 30 10.26 -0.17 -7.23
CA HIS A 30 9.56 0.21 -6.01
C HIS A 30 9.69 1.72 -5.74
N GLU A 31 10.92 2.23 -5.61
CA GLU A 31 11.18 3.65 -5.31
C GLU A 31 10.54 4.56 -6.37
N SER A 32 10.64 4.18 -7.65
CA SER A 32 10.05 4.96 -8.74
C SER A 32 8.53 5.03 -8.59
N VAL A 33 7.86 3.89 -8.41
CA VAL A 33 6.40 3.85 -8.29
C VAL A 33 5.95 4.58 -7.03
N PHE A 34 6.60 4.35 -5.90
CA PHE A 34 6.27 4.95 -4.62
C PHE A 34 6.36 6.48 -4.66
N PHE A 35 7.51 7.04 -5.07
CA PHE A 35 7.67 8.48 -5.09
C PHE A 35 6.88 9.16 -6.22
N LEU A 36 6.79 8.56 -7.41
CA LEU A 36 6.02 9.13 -8.52
C LEU A 36 4.52 9.13 -8.24
N SER A 37 4.00 8.16 -7.48
CA SER A 37 2.59 8.14 -7.09
C SER A 37 2.31 9.00 -5.85
N GLY A 38 3.23 9.08 -4.89
CA GLY A 38 3.02 9.79 -3.63
C GLY A 38 3.33 11.29 -3.65
N LEU A 39 4.40 11.73 -4.34
CA LEU A 39 4.79 13.15 -4.41
C LEU A 39 3.70 14.07 -4.99
N PRO A 40 2.92 13.67 -6.02
CA PRO A 40 1.83 14.50 -6.52
C PRO A 40 0.84 14.94 -5.44
N PHE A 41 0.51 14.08 -4.47
CA PHE A 41 -0.42 14.43 -3.39
C PHE A 41 0.14 15.48 -2.43
N ILE A 42 1.46 15.48 -2.20
CA ILE A 42 2.13 16.54 -1.43
C ILE A 42 2.08 17.86 -2.19
N LEU A 43 2.29 17.84 -3.52
CA LEU A 43 2.20 19.04 -4.35
C LEU A 43 0.79 19.61 -4.36
N LEU A 44 -0.24 18.77 -4.50
CA LEU A 44 -1.64 19.17 -4.39
C LEU A 44 -1.94 19.81 -3.03
N GLU A 45 -1.44 19.21 -1.94
CA GLU A 45 -1.65 19.71 -0.59
C GLU A 45 -0.98 21.08 -0.37
N ARG A 46 0.28 21.23 -0.80
CA ARG A 46 1.04 22.48 -0.68
C ARG A 46 0.45 23.61 -1.54
N ALA A 47 -0.04 23.29 -2.74
CA ALA A 47 -0.64 24.27 -3.64
C ALA A 47 -2.10 24.62 -3.27
N GLY A 48 -2.72 23.88 -2.34
CA GLY A 48 -4.15 23.99 -2.03
C GLY A 48 -5.05 23.56 -3.19
N TRP A 49 -4.52 22.82 -4.18
CA TRP A 49 -5.28 22.35 -5.33
C TRP A 49 -6.18 21.19 -4.94
N LEU A 50 -7.34 21.13 -5.59
CA LEU A 50 -8.32 20.04 -5.39
C LEU A 50 -8.73 19.88 -3.91
N SER A 51 -8.66 20.96 -3.12
CA SER A 51 -8.98 20.96 -1.68
C SER A 51 -10.39 20.48 -1.36
N LYS A 52 -11.34 20.65 -2.28
CA LYS A 52 -12.70 20.08 -2.18
C LYS A 52 -12.75 18.54 -2.09
N TYR A 53 -11.70 17.85 -2.52
CA TYR A 53 -11.58 16.40 -2.44
C TYR A 53 -10.71 15.95 -1.26
N LYS A 54 -10.18 16.88 -0.47
CA LYS A 54 -9.37 16.56 0.71
C LYS A 54 -10.28 16.01 1.81
N ILE A 55 -9.89 14.89 2.41
CA ILE A 55 -10.75 14.18 3.38
C ILE A 55 -10.71 14.89 4.75
N GLN A 56 -9.53 15.32 5.20
CA GLN A 56 -9.39 16.14 6.41
C GLN A 56 -8.86 17.54 6.09
N THR A 57 -9.38 18.53 6.81
CA THR A 57 -9.05 19.95 6.60
C THR A 57 -7.68 20.34 7.15
N LYS A 58 -7.16 19.57 8.11
CA LYS A 58 -5.85 19.83 8.73
C LYS A 58 -4.75 19.23 7.86
N ASN A 59 -3.89 20.06 7.31
CA ASN A 59 -2.72 19.64 6.54
C ASN A 59 -1.46 19.54 7.42
N ASN A 60 -0.47 18.77 6.96
CA ASN A 60 0.84 18.71 7.59
C ASN A 60 1.69 19.90 7.16
N SER A 61 2.62 20.34 8.03
CA SER A 61 3.54 21.41 7.66
C SER A 61 4.58 20.91 6.63
N PRO A 62 5.13 21.78 5.77
CA PRO A 62 6.21 21.40 4.85
C PRO A 62 7.40 20.72 5.54
N ALA A 63 7.80 21.22 6.72
CA ALA A 63 8.87 20.63 7.52
C ALA A 63 8.53 19.21 8.01
N ALA A 64 7.27 18.94 8.35
CA ALA A 64 6.83 17.61 8.77
C ALA A 64 6.83 16.62 7.58
N GLN A 65 6.47 17.09 6.39
CA GLN A 65 6.55 16.31 5.15
C GLN A 65 8.00 16.02 4.76
N GLU A 66 8.90 17.00 4.87
CA GLU A 66 10.33 16.83 4.59
C GLU A 66 10.98 15.83 5.56
N LYS A 67 10.66 15.92 6.85
CA LYS A 67 11.07 14.93 7.86
C LYS A 67 10.62 13.51 7.48
N CYS A 68 9.38 13.36 7.01
CA CYS A 68 8.85 12.08 6.53
C CYS A 68 9.69 11.55 5.37
N ILE A 69 9.88 12.37 4.33
CA ILE A 69 10.64 12.01 3.12
C ILE A 69 12.07 11.59 3.47
N THR A 70 12.77 12.36 4.31
CA THR A 70 14.14 12.03 4.71
C THR A 70 14.21 10.69 5.44
N ARG A 71 13.27 10.42 6.36
CA ARG A 71 13.21 9.15 7.09
C ARG A 71 12.86 7.97 6.18
N LEU A 72 11.92 8.15 5.25
CA LEU A 72 11.57 7.15 4.25
C LEU A 72 12.77 6.75 3.41
N LEU A 73 13.50 7.73 2.87
CA LEU A 73 14.73 7.47 2.12
C LEU A 73 15.72 6.66 2.96
N LEU A 74 15.93 7.03 4.22
CA LEU A 74 16.81 6.26 5.12
C LEU A 74 16.30 4.83 5.34
N TYR A 75 15.01 4.62 5.58
CA TYR A 75 14.45 3.28 5.80
C TYR A 75 14.47 2.43 4.53
N HIS A 76 14.18 3.01 3.37
CA HIS A 76 14.19 2.28 2.11
C HIS A 76 15.60 1.82 1.77
N PHE A 77 16.61 2.68 1.92
CA PHE A 77 18.00 2.33 1.66
C PHE A 77 18.62 1.44 2.75
N CYS A 78 18.33 1.67 4.02
CA CYS A 78 19.00 0.97 5.13
C CYS A 78 18.22 -0.26 5.65
N VAL A 79 16.94 -0.41 5.30
CA VAL A 79 16.09 -1.54 5.73
C VAL A 79 15.56 -2.30 4.52
N ASN A 80 14.83 -1.65 3.61
CA ASN A 80 14.16 -2.35 2.50
C ASN A 80 15.17 -2.98 1.52
N LEU A 81 16.17 -2.23 1.08
CA LEU A 81 17.17 -2.73 0.14
C LEU A 81 17.98 -3.91 0.73
N PRO A 82 18.55 -3.84 1.95
CA PRO A 82 19.18 -4.98 2.59
C PRO A 82 18.23 -6.18 2.77
N LEU A 83 16.96 -5.93 3.13
CA LEU A 83 15.96 -6.99 3.25
C LEU A 83 15.70 -7.68 1.91
N MET A 84 15.54 -6.93 0.81
CA MET A 84 15.39 -7.47 -0.53
C MET A 84 16.60 -8.35 -0.91
N MET A 85 17.82 -7.86 -0.68
CA MET A 85 19.05 -8.62 -0.94
C MET A 85 19.14 -9.90 -0.10
N ALA A 86 18.81 -9.81 1.19
CA ALA A 86 18.82 -10.95 2.10
C ALA A 86 17.73 -11.99 1.79
N SER A 87 16.60 -11.55 1.22
CA SER A 87 15.49 -12.43 0.85
C SER A 87 15.71 -13.20 -0.46
N TYR A 88 16.63 -12.75 -1.32
CA TYR A 88 16.85 -13.33 -2.65
C TYR A 88 17.12 -14.85 -2.66
N PRO A 89 17.98 -15.42 -1.79
CA PRO A 89 18.19 -16.86 -1.74
C PRO A 89 16.91 -17.64 -1.43
N VAL A 90 16.04 -17.09 -0.56
CA VAL A 90 14.76 -17.69 -0.22
C VAL A 90 13.84 -17.71 -1.44
N PHE A 91 13.72 -16.60 -2.16
CA PHE A 91 12.91 -16.56 -3.38
C PHE A 91 13.41 -17.53 -4.47
N ARG A 92 14.73 -17.68 -4.59
CA ARG A 92 15.33 -18.67 -5.49
C ARG A 92 14.97 -20.10 -5.09
N LEU A 93 15.04 -20.42 -3.80
CA LEU A 93 14.63 -21.73 -3.28
C LEU A 93 13.13 -21.99 -3.47
N MET A 94 12.31 -20.95 -3.37
CA MET A 94 10.86 -21.01 -3.58
C MET A 94 10.46 -21.04 -5.06
N GLY A 95 11.43 -21.04 -5.97
CA GLY A 95 11.19 -21.30 -7.39
C GLY A 95 10.97 -20.06 -8.25
N MET A 96 11.37 -18.87 -7.77
CA MET A 96 11.34 -17.64 -8.59
C MET A 96 12.20 -17.80 -9.85
N ARG A 97 11.64 -17.35 -11.00
CA ARG A 97 12.31 -17.42 -12.31
C ARG A 97 12.26 -16.07 -13.04
N SER A 98 13.29 -15.78 -13.82
CA SER A 98 13.37 -14.60 -14.70
C SER A 98 13.37 -14.99 -16.19
N THR A 99 13.55 -16.27 -16.49
CA THR A 99 13.78 -16.78 -17.85
C THR A 99 12.52 -16.80 -18.69
N LEU A 100 12.67 -16.60 -20.01
CA LEU A 100 11.60 -16.83 -20.98
C LEU A 100 11.15 -18.31 -21.03
N PRO A 101 9.91 -18.60 -21.46
CA PRO A 101 8.88 -17.65 -21.89
C PRO A 101 8.23 -16.89 -20.72
N LEU A 102 7.69 -15.70 -21.00
CA LEU A 102 6.91 -14.96 -20.01
C LEU A 102 5.63 -15.73 -19.64
N PRO A 103 5.15 -15.63 -18.38
CA PRO A 103 3.91 -16.27 -17.97
C PRO A 103 2.72 -15.69 -18.74
N SER A 104 1.75 -16.55 -19.06
CA SER A 104 0.49 -16.08 -19.67
C SER A 104 -0.26 -15.13 -18.72
N TRP A 105 -1.06 -14.23 -19.28
CA TRP A 105 -1.92 -13.34 -18.51
C TRP A 105 -2.83 -14.07 -17.52
N LYS A 106 -3.28 -15.29 -17.85
CA LYS A 106 -4.08 -16.12 -16.94
C LYS A 106 -3.30 -16.49 -15.67
N VAL A 107 -2.01 -16.85 -15.81
CA VAL A 107 -1.15 -17.15 -14.66
C VAL A 107 -0.89 -15.89 -13.84
N ILE A 108 -0.54 -14.79 -14.52
CA ILE A 108 -0.29 -13.50 -13.87
C ILE A 108 -1.52 -13.05 -13.07
N SER A 109 -2.70 -13.02 -13.68
CA SER A 109 -3.92 -12.53 -13.03
C SER A 109 -4.37 -13.42 -11.89
N THR A 110 -4.28 -14.75 -12.04
CA THR A 110 -4.63 -15.70 -10.97
C THR A 110 -3.70 -15.54 -9.77
N GLN A 111 -2.39 -15.39 -10.03
CA GLN A 111 -1.40 -15.18 -8.98
C GLN A 111 -1.59 -13.84 -8.27
N VAL A 112 -1.72 -12.74 -9.01
CA VAL A 112 -1.94 -11.40 -8.44
C VAL A 112 -3.22 -11.36 -7.61
N PHE A 113 -4.32 -11.94 -8.11
CA PHE A 113 -5.57 -12.02 -7.35
C PHE A 113 -5.40 -12.83 -6.06
N PHE A 114 -4.72 -13.98 -6.13
CA PHE A 114 -4.40 -14.77 -4.95
C PHE A 114 -3.55 -13.98 -3.93
N TYR A 115 -2.56 -13.22 -4.40
CA TYR A 115 -1.70 -12.40 -3.52
C TYR A 115 -2.49 -11.31 -2.82
N PHE A 116 -3.38 -10.62 -3.52
CA PHE A 116 -4.26 -9.63 -2.91
C PHE A 116 -5.10 -10.23 -1.78
N ILE A 117 -5.73 -11.38 -1.99
CA ILE A 117 -6.57 -12.00 -0.96
C ILE A 117 -5.75 -12.45 0.25
N LEU A 118 -4.58 -13.05 0.02
CA LEU A 118 -3.73 -13.56 1.09
C LEU A 118 -3.02 -12.44 1.87
N GLU A 119 -2.48 -11.45 1.17
CA GLU A 119 -1.85 -10.28 1.80
C GLU A 119 -2.88 -9.57 2.68
N ASP A 120 -4.09 -9.34 2.18
CA ASP A 120 -5.14 -8.64 2.94
C ASP A 120 -5.58 -9.45 4.18
N PHE A 121 -5.62 -10.79 4.09
CA PHE A 121 -5.84 -11.66 5.24
C PHE A 121 -4.74 -11.51 6.31
N VAL A 122 -3.47 -11.62 5.90
CA VAL A 122 -2.32 -11.58 6.81
C VAL A 122 -2.16 -10.19 7.41
N PHE A 123 -2.32 -9.15 6.58
CA PHE A 123 -2.29 -7.76 6.97
C PHE A 123 -3.37 -7.45 8.00
N TYR A 124 -4.63 -7.82 7.75
CA TYR A 124 -5.74 -7.56 8.68
C TYR A 124 -5.42 -8.02 10.10
N TRP A 125 -4.96 -9.27 10.25
CA TRP A 125 -4.66 -9.83 11.57
C TRP A 125 -3.44 -9.19 12.22
N GLY A 126 -2.36 -9.00 11.47
CA GLY A 126 -1.17 -8.38 12.02
C GLY A 126 -1.38 -6.91 12.36
N HIS A 127 -2.11 -6.17 11.53
CA HIS A 127 -2.49 -4.78 11.78
C HIS A 127 -3.38 -4.68 13.03
N ARG A 128 -4.36 -5.56 13.19
CA ARG A 128 -5.15 -5.64 14.43
C ARG A 128 -4.28 -5.93 15.66
N ILE A 129 -3.26 -6.78 15.54
CA ILE A 129 -2.29 -7.05 16.62
C ILE A 129 -1.41 -5.83 16.91
N LEU A 130 -1.00 -5.07 15.88
CA LEU A 130 -0.25 -3.82 16.03
C LEU A 130 -1.01 -2.77 16.83
N HIS A 131 -2.34 -2.82 16.85
CA HIS A 131 -3.20 -1.96 17.69
C HIS A 131 -3.37 -2.43 19.15
N THR A 132 -2.69 -3.50 19.56
CA THR A 132 -2.57 -3.82 21.00
C THR A 132 -1.77 -2.73 21.71
N LYS A 133 -2.09 -2.45 22.98
CA LYS A 133 -1.49 -1.33 23.75
C LYS A 133 0.03 -1.26 23.67
N TRP A 134 0.70 -2.41 23.76
CA TRP A 134 2.17 -2.46 23.74
C TRP A 134 2.74 -2.21 22.34
N LEU A 135 2.24 -2.91 21.33
CA LEU A 135 2.72 -2.76 19.95
C LEU A 135 2.38 -1.39 19.39
N TYR A 136 1.19 -0.86 19.71
CA TYR A 136 0.82 0.47 19.29
C TYR A 136 1.82 1.50 19.82
N LYS A 137 2.07 1.48 21.13
CA LYS A 137 2.92 2.49 21.78
C LYS A 137 4.38 2.46 21.30
N HIS A 138 4.92 1.30 20.93
CA HIS A 138 6.36 1.15 20.66
C HIS A 138 6.69 0.94 19.18
N VAL A 139 5.70 0.55 18.37
CA VAL A 139 5.90 0.19 16.96
C VAL A 139 4.94 1.03 16.10
N HIS A 140 3.64 0.78 16.20
CA HIS A 140 2.66 1.31 15.24
C HIS A 140 2.34 2.81 15.42
N SER A 141 2.71 3.41 16.56
CA SER A 141 2.58 4.84 16.78
C SER A 141 3.46 5.67 15.84
N VAL A 142 4.52 5.08 15.27
CA VAL A 142 5.34 5.75 14.24
C VAL A 142 4.52 5.92 12.97
N HIS A 143 3.80 4.88 12.55
CA HIS A 143 2.89 4.94 11.41
C HIS A 143 1.74 5.94 11.64
N HIS A 144 1.18 5.94 12.85
CA HIS A 144 0.15 6.90 13.28
C HIS A 144 0.69 8.29 13.67
N GLU A 145 1.97 8.62 13.42
CA GLU A 145 2.53 9.96 13.69
C GLU A 145 1.76 11.03 12.90
N TYR A 146 1.27 10.68 11.71
CA TYR A 146 0.56 11.57 10.80
C TYR A 146 -0.94 11.25 10.75
N ALA A 147 -1.70 11.75 11.73
CA ALA A 147 -3.16 11.57 11.80
C ALA A 147 -3.92 12.06 10.54
N THR A 148 -3.36 13.04 9.81
CA THR A 148 -3.74 13.35 8.44
C THR A 148 -2.73 12.69 7.49
N PRO A 149 -3.00 11.51 6.94
CA PRO A 149 -2.07 10.86 6.04
C PRO A 149 -1.95 11.62 4.72
N PHE A 150 -0.78 11.49 4.11
CA PHE A 150 -0.50 11.85 2.72
C PHE A 150 0.24 10.69 2.06
N GLY A 151 0.17 10.56 0.73
CA GLY A 151 0.55 9.31 0.04
C GLY A 151 1.84 8.63 0.51
N LEU A 152 2.90 9.40 0.78
CA LEU A 152 4.20 8.87 1.25
C LEU A 152 4.19 8.34 2.70
N THR A 153 3.23 8.74 3.53
CA THR A 153 3.09 8.18 4.90
C THR A 153 2.71 6.70 4.92
N SER A 154 2.28 6.15 3.79
CA SER A 154 1.94 4.73 3.64
C SER A 154 3.05 3.76 4.04
N GLU A 155 4.31 4.15 3.85
CA GLU A 155 5.48 3.34 4.22
C GLU A 155 6.31 3.98 5.35
N TYR A 156 5.80 5.07 5.94
CA TYR A 156 6.44 5.68 7.10
C TYR A 156 6.09 4.87 8.34
N ALA A 157 6.96 3.93 8.69
CA ALA A 157 6.70 3.00 9.79
C ALA A 157 7.97 2.68 10.58
N HIS A 158 7.78 2.08 11.77
CA HIS A 158 8.89 1.56 12.55
C HIS A 158 9.53 0.36 11.81
N PRO A 159 10.87 0.14 11.88
CA PRO A 159 11.53 -0.96 11.16
C PRO A 159 10.93 -2.35 11.42
N ALA A 160 10.47 -2.63 12.64
CA ALA A 160 9.78 -3.89 12.96
C ALA A 160 8.45 -4.06 12.21
N GLU A 161 7.72 -2.96 11.99
CA GLU A 161 6.51 -2.95 11.19
C GLU A 161 6.83 -3.11 9.70
N ILE A 162 7.87 -2.45 9.20
CA ILE A 162 8.38 -2.65 7.83
C ILE A 162 8.66 -4.14 7.56
N LEU A 163 9.29 -4.85 8.50
CA LEU A 163 9.53 -6.30 8.35
C LEU A 163 8.23 -7.10 8.28
N PHE A 164 7.23 -6.77 9.10
CA PHE A 164 5.91 -7.41 9.06
C PHE A 164 5.18 -7.12 7.75
N LEU A 165 5.15 -5.86 7.31
CA LEU A 165 4.52 -5.43 6.06
C LEU A 165 5.18 -6.10 4.84
N GLY A 166 6.51 -6.16 4.85
CA GLY A 166 7.28 -6.89 3.84
C GLY A 166 6.94 -8.39 3.83
N PHE A 167 6.83 -9.02 5.01
CA PHE A 167 6.40 -10.41 5.11
C PHE A 167 4.99 -10.63 4.56
N ALA A 168 4.02 -9.81 4.94
CA ALA A 168 2.63 -9.88 4.46
C ALA A 168 2.55 -9.74 2.93
N THR A 169 3.34 -8.82 2.36
CA THR A 169 3.42 -8.58 0.91
C THR A 169 4.02 -9.76 0.14
N ILE A 170 4.94 -10.49 0.77
CA ILE A 170 5.75 -11.51 0.10
C ILE A 170 5.25 -12.93 0.30
N VAL A 171 4.48 -13.23 1.36
CA VAL A 171 4.04 -14.61 1.65
C VAL A 171 3.29 -15.27 0.48
N GLY A 172 2.45 -14.53 -0.25
CA GLY A 172 1.79 -15.05 -1.45
C GLY A 172 2.75 -15.43 -2.57
N PRO A 173 3.57 -14.49 -3.07
CA PRO A 173 4.65 -14.78 -4.02
C PRO A 173 5.58 -15.90 -3.57
N ALA A 174 5.91 -15.95 -2.29
CA ALA A 174 6.77 -16.98 -1.72
C ALA A 174 6.15 -18.38 -1.92
N ILE A 175 4.84 -18.54 -1.70
CA ILE A 175 4.14 -19.83 -1.88
C ILE A 175 4.12 -20.31 -3.34
N THR A 176 3.98 -19.39 -4.29
CA THR A 176 3.75 -19.76 -5.71
C THR A 176 5.01 -19.80 -6.57
N GLY A 177 6.13 -19.23 -6.09
CA GLY A 177 7.37 -19.14 -6.87
C GLY A 177 7.19 -18.43 -8.21
N PRO A 178 6.74 -17.16 -8.25
CA PRO A 178 6.35 -16.51 -9.48
C PRO A 178 7.52 -16.21 -10.40
N HIS A 179 7.17 -15.92 -11.66
CA HIS A 179 8.09 -15.23 -12.54
C HIS A 179 8.34 -13.80 -12.03
N LEU A 180 9.56 -13.28 -12.17
CA LEU A 180 9.95 -11.96 -11.68
C LEU A 180 9.05 -10.84 -12.24
N ILE A 181 8.62 -10.94 -13.50
CA ILE A 181 7.67 -9.98 -14.09
C ILE A 181 6.32 -9.94 -13.34
N THR A 182 5.85 -11.08 -12.82
CA THR A 182 4.61 -11.17 -12.03
C THR A 182 4.83 -10.57 -10.65
N LEU A 183 6.00 -10.80 -10.05
CA LEU A 183 6.38 -10.16 -8.79
C LEU A 183 6.48 -8.64 -8.93
N TRP A 184 7.05 -8.13 -10.02
CA TRP A 184 7.12 -6.71 -10.33
C TRP A 184 5.74 -6.09 -10.55
N LEU A 185 4.86 -6.76 -11.29
CA LEU A 185 3.48 -6.30 -11.45
C LEU A 185 2.75 -6.26 -10.11
N TRP A 186 2.87 -7.31 -9.30
CA TRP A 186 2.31 -7.36 -7.94
C TRP A 186 2.81 -6.20 -7.08
N MET A 187 4.12 -5.96 -7.07
CA MET A 187 4.75 -4.87 -6.33
C MET A 187 4.22 -3.50 -6.78
N VAL A 188 4.15 -3.25 -8.09
CA VAL A 188 3.58 -2.00 -8.64
C VAL A 188 2.15 -1.80 -8.16
N LEU A 189 1.31 -2.82 -8.27
CA LEU A 189 -0.10 -2.74 -7.87
C LEU A 189 -0.23 -2.50 -6.36
N ARG A 190 0.54 -3.21 -5.52
CA ARG A 190 0.53 -3.06 -4.07
C ARG A 190 1.00 -1.67 -3.62
N VAL A 191 2.05 -1.14 -4.22
CA VAL A 191 2.57 0.21 -3.92
C VAL A 191 1.56 1.28 -4.33
N LEU A 192 0.96 1.17 -5.53
CA LEU A 192 -0.06 2.12 -5.97
C LEU A 192 -1.29 2.11 -5.05
N GLU A 193 -1.73 0.92 -4.64
CA GLU A 193 -2.84 0.74 -3.72
C GLU A 193 -2.52 1.40 -2.36
N THR A 194 -1.40 1.04 -1.72
CA THR A 194 -1.07 1.61 -0.39
C THR A 194 -0.93 3.13 -0.41
N VAL A 195 -0.36 3.70 -1.49
CA VAL A 195 -0.27 5.14 -1.66
C VAL A 195 -1.65 5.78 -1.86
N GLU A 196 -2.55 5.15 -2.61
CA GLU A 196 -3.95 5.61 -2.77
C GLU A 196 -4.67 5.61 -1.42
N ALA A 197 -4.58 4.51 -0.66
CA ALA A 197 -5.20 4.40 0.66
C ALA A 197 -4.73 5.48 1.65
N HIS A 198 -3.51 6.01 1.48
CA HIS A 198 -2.95 7.07 2.33
C HIS A 198 -2.94 8.45 1.68
N CYS A 199 -3.47 8.62 0.48
CA CYS A 199 -3.26 9.87 -0.27
C CYS A 199 -3.89 11.09 0.42
N GLY A 200 -4.88 10.87 1.28
CA GLY A 200 -5.60 11.91 2.02
C GLY A 200 -6.62 12.66 1.16
N TYR A 201 -6.91 12.14 -0.04
CA TYR A 201 -7.89 12.66 -0.98
C TYR A 201 -8.90 11.57 -1.34
N HIS A 202 -10.16 11.96 -1.49
CA HIS A 202 -11.19 11.07 -2.02
C HIS A 202 -11.81 11.72 -3.26
N PHE A 203 -11.44 11.21 -4.43
CA PHE A 203 -11.86 11.77 -5.70
C PHE A 203 -13.16 11.11 -6.18
N PRO A 204 -13.92 11.77 -7.07
CA PRO A 204 -15.06 11.13 -7.74
C PRO A 204 -14.67 9.85 -8.50
N TRP A 205 -13.41 9.77 -8.94
CA TRP A 205 -12.86 8.60 -9.65
C TRP A 205 -12.03 7.66 -8.76
N SER A 206 -12.04 7.82 -7.43
CA SER A 206 -11.41 6.85 -6.52
C SER A 206 -12.02 5.46 -6.70
N LEU A 207 -11.19 4.42 -6.64
CA LEU A 207 -11.62 3.03 -6.90
C LEU A 207 -12.71 2.55 -5.93
N SER A 208 -12.71 3.05 -4.69
CA SER A 208 -13.73 2.75 -3.68
C SER A 208 -15.14 3.22 -4.06
N ASN A 209 -15.29 4.09 -5.07
CA ASN A 209 -16.61 4.47 -5.59
C ASN A 209 -17.18 3.45 -6.58
N PHE A 210 -16.36 2.57 -7.15
CA PHE A 210 -16.77 1.65 -8.22
C PHE A 210 -16.60 0.17 -7.84
N LEU A 211 -15.65 -0.14 -6.97
CA LEU A 211 -15.34 -1.51 -6.57
C LEU A 211 -15.93 -1.79 -5.18
N PRO A 212 -16.98 -2.64 -5.09
CA PRO A 212 -17.51 -3.06 -3.80
C PRO A 212 -16.40 -3.71 -2.97
N LEU A 213 -16.44 -3.45 -1.66
CA LEU A 213 -15.47 -3.94 -0.67
C LEU A 213 -14.07 -3.31 -0.76
N TYR A 214 -13.75 -2.47 -1.74
CA TYR A 214 -12.47 -1.74 -1.73
C TYR A 214 -12.53 -0.57 -0.74
N GLY A 215 -11.63 -0.54 0.25
CA GLY A 215 -11.64 0.48 1.31
C GLY A 215 -11.25 1.87 0.79
N GLY A 216 -10.09 1.93 0.13
CA GLY A 216 -9.48 3.15 -0.40
C GLY A 216 -9.20 4.22 0.65
N ALA A 217 -8.89 5.42 0.17
CA ALA A 217 -8.42 6.53 1.01
C ALA A 217 -9.32 6.90 2.20
N ASP A 218 -10.65 6.99 2.01
CA ASP A 218 -11.56 7.43 3.07
C ASP A 218 -11.70 6.41 4.21
N PHE A 219 -11.63 5.12 3.90
CA PHE A 219 -11.67 4.06 4.90
C PHE A 219 -10.42 4.07 5.79
N HIS A 220 -9.25 4.25 5.19
CA HIS A 220 -7.99 4.25 5.91
C HIS A 220 -7.70 5.61 6.58
N ASP A 221 -8.15 6.71 6.00
CA ASP A 221 -8.08 8.03 6.64
C ASP A 221 -8.91 8.05 7.94
N TYR A 222 -10.09 7.41 7.96
CA TYR A 222 -10.86 7.22 9.20
C TYR A 222 -10.07 6.46 10.27
N HIS A 223 -9.31 5.44 9.87
CA HIS A 223 -8.44 4.68 10.78
C HIS A 223 -7.40 5.56 11.47
N HIS A 224 -6.65 6.37 10.71
CA HIS A 224 -5.60 7.27 11.22
C HIS A 224 -6.12 8.38 12.14
N ARG A 225 -7.39 8.75 12.03
CA ARG A 225 -8.00 9.78 12.91
C ARG A 225 -8.33 9.25 14.31
N LEU A 226 -8.50 7.95 14.46
CA LEU A 226 -8.98 7.37 15.71
C LEU A 226 -7.85 7.07 16.68
N LEU A 227 -8.12 7.25 17.96
CA LEU A 227 -7.22 6.76 19.01
C LEU A 227 -7.19 5.23 18.97
N TYR A 228 -6.04 4.64 19.27
CA TYR A 228 -5.85 3.18 19.25
C TYR A 228 -6.92 2.39 20.05
N THR A 229 -7.46 2.97 21.13
CA THR A 229 -8.51 2.35 21.96
C THR A 229 -9.87 2.25 21.29
N LYS A 230 -10.09 3.00 20.21
CA LYS A 230 -11.29 2.98 19.38
C LYS A 230 -10.97 2.58 17.94
N SER A 231 -9.78 2.03 17.71
CA SER A 231 -9.31 1.65 16.37
C SER A 231 -10.18 0.53 15.80
N GLY A 232 -10.23 0.52 14.47
CA GLY A 232 -10.96 -0.42 13.62
C GLY A 232 -10.37 -0.31 12.21
N ASN A 233 -11.07 -0.72 11.18
CA ASN A 233 -10.65 -0.52 9.78
C ASN A 233 -9.22 -1.05 9.52
N TYR A 234 -8.97 -2.32 9.84
CA TYR A 234 -7.64 -2.92 9.81
C TYR A 234 -7.24 -3.50 8.46
N SER A 235 -8.18 -3.69 7.52
CA SER A 235 -7.90 -4.19 6.18
C SER A 235 -6.91 -3.32 5.42
N SER A 236 -6.13 -3.96 4.54
CA SER A 236 -5.17 -3.32 3.63
C SER A 236 -5.92 -2.76 2.41
N THR A 237 -6.59 -3.67 1.68
CA THR A 237 -7.26 -3.41 0.40
C THR A 237 -8.76 -3.59 0.50
N PHE A 238 -9.21 -4.77 0.92
CA PHE A 238 -10.62 -5.14 0.91
C PHE A 238 -11.19 -5.23 2.34
N VAL A 239 -12.31 -4.56 2.57
CA VAL A 239 -12.91 -4.40 3.91
C VAL A 239 -13.69 -5.63 4.40
N TYR A 240 -13.63 -6.76 3.68
CA TYR A 240 -14.42 -7.94 3.99
C TYR A 240 -14.12 -8.52 5.37
N MET A 241 -12.86 -8.47 5.81
CA MET A 241 -12.46 -8.88 7.15
C MET A 241 -13.03 -7.95 8.21
N ASP A 242 -12.92 -6.64 7.99
CA ASP A 242 -13.51 -5.68 8.91
C ASP A 242 -15.03 -5.84 9.03
N TRP A 243 -15.71 -6.11 7.92
CA TRP A 243 -17.14 -6.38 7.90
C TRP A 243 -17.49 -7.67 8.67
N LEU A 244 -16.76 -8.77 8.42
CA LEU A 244 -16.99 -10.06 9.05
C LEU A 244 -16.77 -10.02 10.57
N PHE A 245 -15.73 -9.31 11.02
CA PHE A 245 -15.37 -9.22 12.42
C PHE A 245 -15.92 -7.95 13.10
N GLY A 246 -16.66 -7.12 12.37
CA GLY A 246 -17.33 -5.93 12.87
C GLY A 246 -16.37 -4.83 13.34
N THR A 247 -15.19 -4.72 12.74
CA THR A 247 -14.18 -3.69 13.05
C THR A 247 -14.32 -2.42 12.18
N ASP A 248 -15.31 -2.35 11.29
CA ASP A 248 -15.68 -1.14 10.51
C ASP A 248 -16.94 -0.42 11.03
N LYS A 249 -17.53 -0.86 12.15
CA LYS A 249 -18.83 -0.33 12.63
C LYS A 249 -18.84 1.19 12.83
N GLY A 250 -17.76 1.74 13.37
CA GLY A 250 -17.63 3.18 13.58
C GLY A 250 -17.60 3.95 12.27
N TYR A 251 -16.88 3.44 11.28
CA TYR A 251 -16.80 4.01 9.94
C TYR A 251 -18.16 3.99 9.24
N ARG A 252 -18.85 2.85 9.27
CA ARG A 252 -20.19 2.71 8.69
C ARG A 252 -21.19 3.66 9.33
N ARG A 253 -21.15 3.81 10.66
CA ARG A 253 -22.00 4.76 11.36
C ARG A 253 -21.72 6.21 10.95
N LEU A 254 -20.46 6.58 10.75
CA LEU A 254 -20.08 7.90 10.25
C LEU A 254 -20.62 8.15 8.83
N LYS A 255 -20.55 7.14 7.95
CA LYS A 255 -21.08 7.23 6.59
C LYS A 255 -22.60 7.42 6.57
N GLU A 256 -23.34 6.66 7.40
CA GLU A 256 -24.79 6.83 7.56
C GLU A 256 -25.15 8.27 7.95
N LEU A 257 -24.51 8.81 8.99
CA LEU A 257 -24.78 10.18 9.46
C LEU A 257 -24.49 11.25 8.40
N LYS A 258 -23.45 11.06 7.58
CA LYS A 258 -23.13 11.98 6.48
C LYS A 258 -24.18 11.92 5.36
N ASN A 259 -24.68 10.73 5.06
CA ASN A 259 -25.73 10.57 4.04
C ASN A 259 -27.04 11.20 4.51
N ASP A 260 -27.43 10.96 5.77
CA ASP A 260 -28.64 11.54 6.36
C ASP A 260 -28.58 13.08 6.33
N ALA A 261 -27.43 13.68 6.66
CA ALA A 261 -27.22 15.12 6.61
C ALA A 261 -27.37 15.69 5.19
N CYS A 262 -26.79 15.00 4.19
CA CYS A 262 -26.88 15.40 2.79
C CYS A 262 -28.32 15.32 2.25
N GLU A 263 -29.10 14.31 2.68
CA GLU A 263 -30.51 14.18 2.34
C GLU A 263 -31.38 15.30 2.96
N ILE A 264 -31.04 15.77 4.15
CA ILE A 264 -31.74 16.89 4.79
C ILE A 264 -31.46 18.19 4.05
N GLU A 265 -30.19 18.51 3.78
CA GLU A 265 -29.80 19.71 3.03
C GLU A 265 -30.39 19.73 1.61
N GLY A 266 -30.47 18.57 0.94
CA GLY A 266 -31.08 18.45 -0.38
C GLY A 266 -32.60 18.56 -0.41
N LYS A 267 -33.29 18.44 0.74
CA LYS A 267 -34.75 18.66 0.87
C LYS A 267 -35.12 20.09 1.25
N GLU A 268 -34.16 20.87 1.75
CA GLU A 268 -34.35 22.28 2.13
C GLU A 268 -34.03 23.28 1.01
N MET A 269 -33.52 22.80 -0.13
CA MET A 269 -33.34 23.55 -1.40
C MET A 269 -34.51 23.35 -2.36
#